data_AF-A0A2N1NBL7-F1
#
_entry.id   AF-A0A2N1NBL7-F1
#
_cell.length_a   1.000
_cell.length_b   1.000
_cell.length_c   1.000
_cell.angle_alpha   90.00
_cell.angle_beta   90.00
_cell.angle_gamma   90.00
#
_symmetry.space_group_name_H-M   'P 1'
#
loop_
_entity.id
_entity.type
_entity.pdbx_description
1 polymer ?
#
loop_
_entity_poly.entity_id
_entity_poly.type
_entity_poly.pdbx_seq_one_letter_code
_entity_poly.pdbx_strand_id
1 'polypeptide(L)' 'ITLSRKEYLYQLSDLSENSHTAEYLVTVIEKVIEGIGKNRVCAVVSDNAANVHNA' A
#
# COMPACT_ATOMS: atom_id res chain seq x y z
N ILE A 1 5.78 -19.17 4.91
CA ILE A 1 5.36 -19.24 3.49
C ILE A 1 4.26 -20.28 3.38
N THR A 2 3.06 -19.89 2.96
CA THR A 2 1.93 -20.83 2.79
C THR A 2 2.07 -21.59 1.47
N LEU A 3 1.68 -22.87 1.45
CA LEU A 3 1.81 -23.77 0.30
C LEU A 3 1.09 -23.31 -0.97
N SER A 4 0.06 -22.46 -0.85
CA SER A 4 -0.79 -22.05 -1.97
C SER A 4 -0.54 -20.64 -2.48
N ARG A 5 0.32 -19.84 -1.83
CA ARG A 5 0.64 -18.43 -2.19
C ARG A 5 -0.51 -17.69 -2.88
N LYS A 6 -1.68 -17.64 -2.23
CA LYS A 6 -2.85 -16.96 -2.79
C LYS A 6 -2.63 -15.46 -2.79
N GLU A 7 -2.83 -14.84 -3.94
CA GLU A 7 -2.80 -13.40 -4.12
C GLU A 7 -4.24 -12.87 -4.10
N TYR A 8 -4.45 -11.74 -3.43
CA TYR A 8 -5.75 -11.12 -3.27
C TYR A 8 -5.65 -9.65 -3.66
N LEU A 9 -6.59 -9.18 -4.50
CA LEU A 9 -6.76 -7.75 -4.77
C LEU A 9 -7.70 -7.17 -3.70
N TYR A 10 -7.17 -6.35 -2.81
CA TYR A 10 -7.96 -5.72 -1.75
C TYR A 10 -8.65 -4.43 -2.22
N GLN A 11 -7.93 -3.59 -2.96
CA GLN A 11 -8.43 -2.32 -3.48
C GLN A 11 -7.78 -2.02 -4.82
N LEU A 12 -8.57 -1.43 -5.72
CA LEU A 12 -8.12 -0.81 -6.96
C LEU A 12 -8.68 0.62 -6.98
N SER A 13 -7.83 1.61 -7.21
CA SER A 13 -8.24 3.02 -7.20
C SER A 13 -7.44 3.79 -8.23
N ASP A 14 -8.14 4.67 -8.94
CA ASP A 14 -7.51 5.64 -9.84
C ASP A 14 -7.18 6.90 -9.04
N LEU A 15 -5.89 7.23 -8.98
CA LEU A 15 -5.35 8.39 -8.26
C LEU A 15 -4.72 9.41 -9.20
N SER A 16 -4.98 9.32 -10.52
CA SER A 16 -4.38 10.18 -11.55
C SER A 16 -4.66 11.68 -11.38
N GLU A 17 -5.77 12.04 -10.74
CA GLU A 17 -6.13 13.43 -10.43
C GLU A 17 -5.41 13.98 -9.19
N ASN A 18 -4.85 13.11 -8.35
CA ASN A 18 -4.05 13.53 -7.21
C ASN A 18 -2.60 13.60 -7.68
N SER A 19 -1.85 14.64 -7.29
CA SER A 19 -0.52 14.98 -7.82
C SER A 19 0.60 13.94 -7.56
N HIS A 20 0.24 12.70 -7.22
CA HIS A 20 1.13 11.57 -6.93
C HIS A 20 2.23 11.91 -5.92
N THR A 21 1.96 12.86 -5.01
CA THR A 21 2.93 13.19 -3.97
C THR A 21 3.09 12.00 -3.04
N ALA A 22 4.29 11.85 -2.49
CA ALA A 22 4.57 10.80 -1.55
C ALA A 22 3.63 10.87 -0.33
N GLU A 23 3.31 12.06 0.17
CA GLU A 23 2.43 12.20 1.34
C GLU A 23 1.00 11.70 1.06
N TYR A 24 0.48 11.96 -0.14
CA TYR A 24 -0.86 11.50 -0.50
C TYR A 24 -0.91 9.98 -0.63
N LEU A 25 0.08 9.38 -1.30
CA LEU A 25 0.16 7.92 -1.43
C LEU A 25 0.30 7.23 -0.08
N VAL A 26 1.13 7.76 0.83
CA VAL A 26 1.24 7.26 2.21
C VAL A 26 -0.12 7.28 2.90
N THR A 27 -0.86 8.39 2.81
CA THR A 27 -2.20 8.50 3.41
C THR A 27 -3.18 7.46 2.89
N VAL A 28 -3.16 7.17 1.58
CA VAL A 28 -4.03 6.14 0.98
C VAL A 28 -3.63 4.75 1.46
N ILE A 29 -2.32 4.44 1.47
CA ILE A 29 -1.80 3.14 1.91
C ILE A 29 -2.11 2.90 3.39
N GLU A 30 -1.96 3.90 4.26
CA GLU A 30 -2.28 3.80 5.69
C GLU A 30 -3.75 3.45 5.92
N LYS A 31 -4.67 4.08 5.18
CA LYS A 31 -6.10 3.76 5.25
C LYS A 31 -6.40 2.33 4.84
N VAL A 32 -5.74 1.83 3.79
CA VAL A 32 -5.86 0.43 3.35
C VAL A 32 -5.37 -0.53 4.43
N ILE A 33 -4.20 -0.27 5.00
CA ILE A 33 -3.63 -1.10 6.07
C ILE A 33 -4.54 -1.09 7.31
N GLU A 34 -5.11 0.06 7.67
CA GLU A 34 -6.07 0.17 8.77
C GLU A 34 -7.35 -0.65 8.51
N GLY A 35 -7.89 -0.61 7.28
CA GLY A 35 -9.03 -1.42 6.88
C GLY A 35 -8.77 -2.93 6.90
N ILE A 36 -7.54 -3.35 6.61
CA ILE A 36 -7.10 -4.75 6.71
C ILE A 36 -6.85 -5.16 8.18
N GLY A 37 -6.31 -4.22 8.96
CA GLY A 37 -5.75 -4.42 10.29
C GLY A 37 -4.21 -4.45 10.25
N LYS A 38 -3.56 -3.51 10.95
CA LYS A 38 -2.10 -3.32 10.96
C LYS A 38 -1.31 -4.60 11.30
N ASN A 39 -1.83 -5.44 12.19
CA ASN A 39 -1.22 -6.71 12.60
C ASN A 39 -1.25 -7.82 11.53
N ARG A 40 -1.93 -7.61 10.41
CA ARG A 40 -2.06 -8.59 9.31
C ARG A 40 -1.17 -8.25 8.11
N VAL A 41 -0.52 -7.08 8.13
CA VAL A 41 0.38 -6.61 7.07
C VAL A 41 1.81 -6.66 7.59
N CYS A 42 2.68 -7.39 6.89
CA CYS A 42 4.10 -7.53 7.25
C CYS A 42 4.96 -6.42 6.63
N ALA A 43 4.71 -6.09 5.36
CA ALA A 43 5.46 -5.11 4.61
C ALA A 43 4.61 -4.55 3.45
N VAL A 44 4.97 -3.36 2.99
CA VAL A 44 4.49 -2.76 1.74
C VAL A 44 5.64 -2.75 0.76
N VAL A 45 5.41 -3.23 -0.46
CA VAL A 45 6.39 -3.18 -1.55
C VAL A 45 5.86 -2.20 -2.59
N SER A 46 6.66 -1.19 -2.91
CA SER A 46 6.35 -0.19 -3.93
C SER A 46 7.49 -0.12 -4.94
N ASP A 47 7.15 0.00 -6.21
CA ASP A 47 8.07 0.28 -7.31
C ASP A 47 8.55 1.74 -7.31
N ASN A 48 7.82 2.63 -6.66
CA ASN A 48 8.15 4.05 -6.58
C ASN A 48 9.08 4.35 -5.40
N ALA A 49 10.36 4.00 -5.56
CA ALA A 49 11.39 4.18 -4.53
C ALA A 49 11.53 5.63 -4.03
N ALA A 50 11.23 6.63 -4.86
CA ALA A 50 11.28 8.04 -4.47
C ALA A 50 10.18 8.44 -3.47
N ASN A 51 9.07 7.69 -3.44
CA ASN A 51 7.93 7.95 -2.55
C ASN A 51 7.85 6.96 -1.38
N VAL A 52 8.81 6.04 -1.26
CA VAL A 52 9.01 5.25 -0.05
C VAL A 52 9.73 6.14 0.96
N HIS A 53 9.02 6.59 1.99
CA HIS A 53 9.63 7.31 3.09
C HIS A 53 10.65 6.38 3.77
N ASN A 54 11.94 6.75 3.77
CA ASN A 54 12.93 6.10 4.62
C ASN A 54 12.55 6.39 6.07
N ALA A 55 12.17 5.35 6.81
CA ALA A 55 11.99 5.41 8.26
C ALA A 55 13.30 5.74 8.97
#